data_AF-A0A6G3Y193-F1
#
_entry.id   AF-A0A6G3Y193-F1
#
_cell.length_a   1.000
_cell.length_b   1.000
_cell.length_c   1.000
_cell.angle_alpha   90.00
_cell.angle_beta   90.00
_cell.angle_gamma   90.00
#
_symmetry.space_group_name_H-M   'P 1'
#
loop_
_entity.id
_entity.type
_entity.pdbx_description
1 polymer ?
#
loop_
_entity_poly.entity_id
_entity_poly.type
_entity_poly.pdbx_seq_one_letter_code
_entity_poly.pdbx_strand_id
1 'polypeptide(L)' 'MPVPVPVPVVLAGARGHGRWHLANVRRLQHQGRVRLAGICELEP' A
#
# COMPACT_ATOMS: atom_id res chain seq x y z
N MET A 1 23.32 1.31 12.05
CA MET A 1 22.54 0.57 11.03
C MET A 1 21.73 1.58 10.24
N PRO A 2 21.75 1.58 8.89
CA PRO A 2 20.91 2.49 8.12
C PRO A 2 19.43 2.21 8.44
N VAL A 3 18.64 3.26 8.63
CA VAL A 3 17.18 3.16 8.75
C VAL A 3 16.64 2.56 7.45
N PRO A 4 15.87 1.46 7.49
CA PRO A 4 15.25 0.91 6.29
C PRO A 4 14.35 1.96 5.65
N VAL A 5 14.58 2.28 4.38
CA VAL A 5 13.72 3.18 3.63
C VAL A 5 12.42 2.43 3.28
N PRO A 6 11.22 3.02 3.52
CA PRO A 6 9.96 2.35 3.20
C PRO A 6 9.86 2.02 1.71
N VAL A 7 9.42 0.80 1.39
CA VAL A 7 9.28 0.35 -0.01
C VAL A 7 8.08 1.03 -0.66
N PRO A 8 8.21 1.71 -1.81
CA PRO A 8 7.07 2.26 -2.54
C PRO A 8 6.25 1.14 -3.17
N VAL A 9 4.93 1.15 -2.98
CA VAL A 9 4.01 0.12 -3.49
C VAL A 9 2.81 0.75 -4.19
N VAL A 10 2.32 0.10 -5.25
CA VAL A 10 1.04 0.42 -5.89
C VAL A 10 0.07 -0.72 -5.60
N LEU A 11 -1.16 -0.41 -5.21
CA LEU A 11 -2.21 -1.42 -5.06
C LEU A 11 -3.04 -1.49 -6.34
N ALA A 12 -3.01 -2.63 -7.04
CA ALA A 12 -3.90 -2.89 -8.17
C ALA A 12 -5.20 -3.53 -7.65
N GLY A 13 -6.35 -2.91 -7.92
CA GLY A 13 -7.65 -3.33 -7.43
C GLY A 13 -7.80 -3.15 -5.91
N ALA A 14 -8.11 -1.94 -5.48
CA ALA A 14 -8.52 -1.57 -4.13
C ALA A 14 -10.04 -1.71 -3.87
N ARG A 15 -10.85 -2.04 -4.89
CA ARG A 15 -12.27 -2.39 -4.73
C ARG A 15 -12.46 -3.86 -4.36
N GLY A 16 -13.65 -4.21 -3.83
CA GLY A 16 -13.98 -5.58 -3.41
C GLY A 16 -13.02 -6.12 -2.34
N HIS A 17 -12.36 -7.26 -2.62
CA HIS A 17 -11.31 -7.82 -1.77
C HIS A 17 -10.10 -6.89 -1.60
N GLY A 18 -9.88 -5.98 -2.55
CA GLY A 18 -8.86 -4.94 -2.51
C GLY A 18 -8.92 -4.04 -1.29
N ARG A 19 -10.11 -3.82 -0.70
CA ARG A 19 -10.27 -2.99 0.51
C ARG A 19 -9.51 -3.54 1.69
N TRP A 20 -9.46 -4.87 1.82
CA TRP A 20 -8.70 -5.55 2.87
C TRP A 20 -7.18 -5.40 2.64
N HIS A 21 -6.73 -5.53 1.39
CA HIS A 21 -5.33 -5.26 1.04
C HIS A 21 -4.94 -3.81 1.31
N LEU A 22 -5.80 -2.84 1.00
CA LEU A 22 -5.58 -1.43 1.32
C LEU A 22 -5.43 -1.21 2.82
N ALA A 23 -6.26 -1.85 3.65
CA ALA A 23 -6.14 -1.78 5.10
C ALA A 23 -4.80 -2.35 5.61
N ASN A 24 -4.36 -3.49 5.04
CA ASN A 24 -3.05 -4.06 5.35
C ASN A 24 -1.89 -3.14 4.93
N VAL A 25 -1.95 -2.56 3.73
CA VAL A 25 -0.93 -1.63 3.24
C VAL A 25 -0.87 -0.40 4.14
N ARG A 26 -2.01 0.16 4.56
CA ARG A 26 -2.05 1.29 5.50
C ARG A 26 -1.42 0.92 6.85
N ARG A 27 -1.71 -0.27 7.38
CA ARG A 27 -1.08 -0.77 8.61
C ARG A 27 0.44 -0.89 8.46
N LEU A 28 0.93 -1.41 7.34
CA LEU A 28 2.36 -1.50 7.06
C LEU A 28 3.02 -0.13 6.88
N GLN A 29 2.29 0.84 6.31
CA GLN A 29 2.75 2.22 6.18
C GLN A 29 2.90 2.89 7.55
N HIS A 30 1.95 2.68 8.47
CA HIS A 30 2.08 3.14 9.86
C HIS A 30 3.28 2.52 10.58
N GLN A 31 3.72 1.33 10.18
CA GLN A 31 4.92 0.67 10.70
C GLN A 31 6.22 1.13 10.00
N GLY A 32 6.15 2.07 9.05
CA GLY A 32 7.30 2.54 8.29
C GLY A 32 7.88 1.51 7.31
N ARG A 33 7.14 0.44 6.99
CA ARG A 33 7.65 -0.65 6.13
C ARG A 33 7.44 -0.35 4.65
N VAL A 34 6.35 0.32 4.31
CA VAL A 34 5.96 0.64 2.93
C VAL A 34 5.45 2.07 2.83
N ARG A 35 5.43 2.62 1.62
CA ARG A 35 4.74 3.85 1.26
C ARG A 35 3.76 3.54 0.13
N LEU A 36 2.47 3.80 0.32
CA LEU A 36 1.48 3.70 -0.74
C LEU A 36 1.75 4.82 -1.76
N ALA A 37 2.26 4.43 -2.92
CA ALA A 37 2.61 5.33 -4.01
C ALA A 37 1.43 5.62 -4.94
N GLY A 38 0.46 4.71 -5.01
CA GLY A 38 -0.73 4.88 -5.83
C GLY A 38 -1.67 3.68 -5.77
N ILE A 39 -2.83 3.82 -6.40
CA ILE A 39 -3.80 2.75 -6.59
C ILE A 39 -4.09 2.68 -8.10
N CYS A 40 -4.06 1.48 -8.65
CA CYS A 40 -4.44 1.21 -10.04
C CYS A 40 -5.79 0.49 -10.06
N GLU A 41 -6.74 1.01 -10.83
CA GLU A 41 -8.09 0.49 -10.95
C GLU A 41 -8.49 0.41 -12.42
N LEU A 42 -9.38 -0.52 -12.74
CA LEU A 42 -9.96 -0.61 -14.09
C LEU A 42 -10.94 0.52 -14.37
N GLU A 43 -11.64 0.98 -13.32
CA GLU A 43 -12.61 2.07 -13.37
C GLU A 43 -12.09 3.21 -12.48
N PRO A 44 -11.84 4.43 -13.01
CA PRO A 44 -11.38 5.56 -12.21
C PRO A 44 -12.34 5.93 -11.07
#